data_AF-A0A1C6H3H2-F1
#
_entry.id   AF-A0A1C6H3H2-F1
#
_cell.length_a   1.000
_cell.length_b   1.000
_cell.length_c   1.000
_cell.angle_alpha   90.00
_cell.angle_beta   90.00
_cell.angle_gamma   90.00
#
_symmetry.space_group_name_H-M   'P 1'
#
loop_
_entity.id
_entity.type
_entity.pdbx_description
1 polymer ?
#
loop_
_entity_poly.entity_id
_entity_poly.type
_entity_poly.pdbx_seq_one_letter_code
_entity_poly.pdbx_strand_id
1 'polypeptide(L)'
;MVDSLQLLKLLLQEKKYPCFSDEEFTLMLESNNNDVYATASKLCLMKADGDKKVKVGPIEIEGPGSEYWINLSKDYEKKAEPKVVNGGAYKTSMRRSDGR
;
A
#
# COMPACT_ATOMS: atom_id res chain seq x y z
N MET A 1 -15.33 -8.39 -11.40
CA MET A 1 -14.45 -8.62 -10.23
C MET A 1 -13.13 -7.95 -10.59
N VAL A 2 -12.60 -7.05 -9.76
CA VAL A 2 -11.29 -6.43 -10.03
C VAL A 2 -10.22 -7.47 -9.70
N ASP A 3 -9.34 -7.76 -10.66
CA ASP A 3 -8.24 -8.69 -10.45
C ASP A 3 -7.17 -8.03 -9.56
N SER A 4 -6.93 -8.60 -8.37
CA SER A 4 -6.02 -8.04 -7.36
C SER A 4 -4.59 -7.89 -7.89
N LEU A 5 -4.15 -8.81 -8.74
CA LEU A 5 -2.83 -8.78 -9.36
C LEU A 5 -2.74 -7.66 -10.41
N GLN A 6 -3.76 -7.48 -11.25
CA GLN A 6 -3.81 -6.34 -12.17
C GLN A 6 -3.85 -4.99 -11.44
N LEU A 7 -4.62 -4.90 -10.35
CA LEU A 7 -4.65 -3.69 -9.52
C LEU A 7 -3.28 -3.41 -8.90
N LEU A 8 -2.62 -4.43 -8.36
CA LEU A 8 -1.28 -4.28 -7.76
C LEU A 8 -0.24 -3.80 -8.80
N LYS A 9 -0.24 -4.37 -10.00
CA LYS A 9 0.60 -3.93 -11.13
C LYS A 9 0.34 -2.48 -11.52
N LEU A 10 -0.92 -2.05 -11.51
CA LEU A 10 -1.29 -0.67 -11.80
C LEU A 10 -0.77 0.28 -10.71
N LEU A 11 -0.98 -0.06 -9.44
CA LEU A 11 -0.54 0.74 -8.28
C LEU A 11 0.99 0.91 -8.23
N LEU A 12 1.74 -0.11 -8.66
CA LEU A 12 3.19 -0.08 -8.75
C LEU A 12 3.73 0.47 -10.07
N GLN A 13 2.85 0.86 -11.01
CA GLN A 13 3.22 1.36 -12.33
C GLN A 13 4.12 0.38 -13.11
N GLU A 14 3.83 -0.91 -13.00
CA GLU A 14 4.71 -1.99 -13.46
C GLU A 14 4.94 -1.97 -14.98
N LYS A 15 4.00 -1.39 -15.74
CA LYS A 15 4.17 -1.16 -17.18
C LYS A 15 5.28 -0.15 -17.49
N LYS A 16 5.49 0.84 -16.62
CA LYS A 16 6.47 1.93 -16.82
C LYS A 16 7.79 1.64 -16.11
N TYR A 17 7.74 1.02 -14.94
CA TYR A 17 8.90 0.71 -14.11
C TYR A 17 8.85 -0.76 -13.67
N PRO A 18 9.20 -1.71 -14.55
CA PRO A 18 9.16 -3.14 -14.22
C PRO A 18 10.23 -3.49 -13.17
N CYS A 19 9.83 -4.18 -12.11
CA CYS A 19 10.70 -4.68 -11.04
C CYS A 19 10.33 -6.09 -10.58
N PHE A 20 9.07 -6.52 -10.69
CA PHE A 20 8.58 -7.78 -10.14
C PHE A 20 7.85 -8.61 -11.19
N SER A 21 7.93 -9.93 -11.03
CA SER A 21 7.19 -10.91 -11.80
C SER A 21 5.78 -11.16 -11.24
N ASP A 22 4.92 -11.78 -12.05
CA ASP A 22 3.58 -12.21 -11.66
C ASP A 22 3.60 -13.21 -10.49
N GLU A 23 4.62 -14.07 -10.44
CA GLU A 23 4.83 -15.05 -9.37
C GLU A 23 5.15 -14.34 -8.05
N GLU A 24 6.05 -13.36 -8.07
CA GLU A 24 6.38 -12.53 -6.90
C GLU A 24 5.17 -11.73 -6.41
N PHE A 25 4.37 -11.16 -7.32
CA PHE A 25 3.13 -10.47 -6.94
C PHE A 25 2.15 -11.39 -6.24
N THR A 26 1.99 -12.61 -6.75
CA THR A 26 1.07 -13.60 -6.18
C THR A 26 1.52 -13.99 -4.77
N LEU A 27 2.80 -14.34 -4.61
CA LEU A 27 3.39 -14.68 -3.31
C LEU A 27 3.26 -13.55 -2.28
N MET A 28 3.45 -12.31 -2.72
CA MET A 28 3.37 -11.13 -1.83
C MET A 28 1.93 -10.74 -1.49
N LEU A 29 0.95 -11.04 -2.35
CA LEU A 29 -0.47 -10.90 -2.03
C LEU A 29 -0.89 -11.97 -1.01
N GLU A 30 -0.52 -13.23 -1.24
CA GLU A 30 -0.84 -14.34 -0.35
C GLU A 30 -0.26 -14.13 1.06
N SER A 31 1.00 -13.71 1.12
CA SER A 31 1.70 -13.42 2.39
C SER A 31 1.10 -12.26 3.18
N ASN A 32 0.23 -11.46 2.56
CA ASN A 32 -0.35 -10.26 3.14
C ASN A 32 -1.89 -10.31 3.19
N ASN A 33 -2.45 -11.52 3.29
CA ASN A 33 -3.90 -11.77 3.38
C ASN A 33 -4.71 -11.19 2.21
N ASN A 34 -4.10 -11.13 1.02
CA ASN A 34 -4.66 -10.51 -0.19
C ASN A 34 -4.99 -9.02 -0.04
N ASP A 35 -4.39 -8.32 0.93
CA ASP A 35 -4.52 -6.86 1.04
C ASP A 35 -3.62 -6.17 0.00
N VAL A 36 -4.24 -5.77 -1.10
CA VAL A 36 -3.56 -5.15 -2.24
C VAL A 36 -2.83 -3.86 -1.85
N TYR A 37 -3.39 -3.04 -0.96
CA TYR A 37 -2.77 -1.76 -0.58
C TYR A 37 -1.62 -1.97 0.39
N ALA A 38 -1.76 -2.87 1.36
CA ALA A 38 -0.66 -3.24 2.24
C ALA A 38 0.50 -3.84 1.43
N THR A 39 0.20 -4.69 0.45
CA THR A 39 1.21 -5.30 -0.43
C THR A 39 1.86 -4.24 -1.32
N ALA A 40 1.08 -3.35 -1.92
CA ALA A 40 1.60 -2.25 -2.73
C ALA A 40 2.53 -1.35 -1.94
N SER A 41 2.21 -1.04 -0.67
CA SER A 41 3.07 -0.25 0.21
C SER A 41 4.44 -0.92 0.38
N LYS A 42 4.47 -2.20 0.73
CA LYS A 42 5.72 -2.94 0.96
C LYS A 42 6.58 -3.05 -0.29
N LEU A 43 5.95 -3.29 -1.45
CA LEU A 43 6.66 -3.37 -2.74
C LEU A 43 7.17 -2.01 -3.21
N CYS A 44 6.51 -0.90 -2.86
CA CYS A 44 7.04 0.44 -3.13
C CYS A 44 8.35 0.69 -2.36
N LEU A 45 8.47 0.24 -1.11
CA LEU A 45 9.74 0.35 -0.36
C LEU A 45 10.86 -0.47 -1.01
N MET A 46 10.54 -1.63 -1.58
CA MET A 46 11.50 -2.44 -2.33
C MET A 46 11.96 -1.72 -3.62
N LYS A 47 11.02 -1.11 -4.37
CA LYS A 47 11.39 -0.26 -5.52
C LYS A 47 12.27 0.92 -5.11
N ALA A 48 11.95 1.55 -3.98
CA ALA A 48 12.73 2.66 -3.46
C ALA A 48 14.19 2.27 -3.16
N ASP A 49 14.42 1.02 -2.73
CA ASP A 49 15.77 0.52 -2.47
C ASP A 49 16.56 0.28 -3.77
N GLY A 50 15.90 -0.22 -4.81
CA GLY A 50 16.48 -0.44 -6.13
C GLY A 50 16.67 0.84 -6.96
N ASP A 51 15.86 1.88 -6.73
CA ASP A 51 15.91 3.18 -7.42
C ASP A 51 16.95 4.15 -6.79
N LYS A 52 17.87 3.64 -5.97
CA LYS A 52 19.02 4.43 -5.51
C LYS A 52 19.81 4.87 -6.73
N LYS A 53 20.02 6.19 -6.88
CA LYS A 53 20.71 6.82 -8.01
C LYS A 53 22.02 6.09 -8.35
N VAL A 54 21.99 5.19 -9.33
CA VAL A 54 23.19 4.56 -9.88
C VAL A 54 23.75 5.52 -10.93
N LYS A 55 24.84 6.23 -10.60
CA LYS A 55 25.59 7.00 -11.60
C LYS A 55 26.34 6.04 -12.51
N VAL A 56 25.87 5.85 -13.73
CA VAL A 56 26.59 5.11 -14.78
C VAL A 56 27.24 6.11 -15.73
N GLY A 57 28.45 6.54 -15.40
CA GLY A 57 29.18 7.54 -16.21
C GLY A 57 28.53 8.94 -16.18
N PRO A 58 28.64 9.75 -17.25
CA PRO A 58 28.05 11.09 -17.33
C PRO A 58 26.54 11.11 -17.63
N ILE A 59 25.89 9.94 -17.76
CA ILE A 59 24.48 9.83 -18.13
C ILE A 59 23.66 9.59 -16.85
N GLU A 60 22.76 10.51 -16.52
CA GLU A 60 21.76 10.34 -15.44
C GLU A 60 20.48 9.78 -16.07
N ILE A 61 20.06 8.60 -15.63
CA ILE A 61 18.77 8.03 -16.03
C ILE A 61 17.74 8.56 -15.02
N GLU A 62 16.78 9.35 -15.50
CA GLU A 62 15.71 9.92 -14.66
C GLU A 62 14.69 8.83 -14.27
N GLY A 63 15.05 8.05 -13.25
CA GLY A 63 14.06 7.30 -12.46
C GLY A 63 13.16 8.28 -11.68
N PRO A 64 11.99 7.82 -11.21
CA PRO A 64 11.12 8.64 -10.37
C PRO A 64 11.77 8.97 -9.01
N GLY A 65 12.82 8.26 -8.63
CA GLY A 65 13.58 8.48 -7.40
C GLY A 65 13.03 7.67 -6.23
N SER A 66 13.93 7.24 -5.34
CA SER A 66 13.59 6.55 -4.09
C SER A 66 12.50 7.27 -3.28
N GLU A 67 12.54 8.61 -3.21
CA GLU A 67 11.58 9.41 -2.44
C GLU A 67 10.15 9.35 -2.99
N TYR A 68 9.98 9.25 -4.32
CA TYR A 68 8.67 9.06 -4.93
C TYR A 68 8.02 7.77 -4.44
N TRP A 69 8.77 6.66 -4.48
CA TRP A 69 8.30 5.35 -4.05
C TRP A 69 8.00 5.31 -2.54
N ILE A 70 8.82 5.97 -1.72
CA ILE A 70 8.59 6.08 -0.26
C ILE A 70 7.30 6.85 0.03
N ASN A 71 7.04 7.96 -0.67
CA ASN A 71 5.81 8.72 -0.48
C ASN A 71 4.57 7.93 -0.92
N LEU A 72 4.67 7.22 -2.04
CA LEU A 72 3.59 6.37 -2.54
C LEU A 72 3.28 5.22 -1.57
N SER A 73 4.30 4.63 -0.95
CA SER A 73 4.15 3.60 0.10
C SER A 73 3.30 4.10 1.26
N LYS A 74 3.59 5.30 1.78
CA LYS A 74 2.84 5.90 2.89
C LYS A 74 1.37 6.13 2.55
N ASP A 75 1.07 6.49 1.31
CA ASP A 75 -0.33 6.69 0.89
C ASP A 75 -1.09 5.38 0.79
N TYR A 76 -0.43 4.29 0.38
CA TYR A 76 -1.05 2.96 0.37
C TYR A 76 -1.19 2.37 1.76
N GLU A 77 -0.23 2.61 2.66
CA GLU A 77 -0.34 2.21 4.06
C GLU A 77 -1.59 2.80 4.72
N LYS A 78 -1.82 4.11 4.57
CA LYS A 78 -3.04 4.79 5.07
C LYS A 78 -4.34 4.23 4.49
N LYS A 79 -4.29 3.67 3.27
CA LYS A 79 -5.46 3.03 2.63
C LYS A 79 -5.70 1.61 3.12
N ALA A 80 -4.63 0.92 3.51
CA ALA A 80 -4.68 -0.41 4.09
C ALA A 80 -5.12 -0.40 5.56
N GLU A 81 -4.81 0.67 6.30
CA GLU A 81 -5.27 0.82 7.67
C GLU A 81 -6.80 0.69 7.75
N PRO A 82 -7.33 -0.16 8.65
CA PRO A 82 -8.75 -0.22 8.88
C PRO A 82 -9.17 1.17 9.35
N LYS A 83 -10.03 1.84 8.57
CA LYS A 83 -10.62 3.10 9.00
C LYS A 83 -11.26 2.84 10.35
N VAL A 84 -10.64 3.29 11.43
CA VAL A 84 -11.26 3.32 12.75
C VAL A 84 -12.42 4.28 12.59
N VAL A 85 -13.58 3.73 12.24
CA VAL A 85 -14.83 4.45 12.37
C VAL A 85 -14.96 4.64 13.86
N ASN A 86 -14.57 5.81 14.36
CA ASN A 86 -15.02 6.31 15.64
C ASN A 86 -16.54 6.53 15.53
N GLY A 87 -17.29 5.43 15.38
CA GLY A 87 -18.72 5.37 15.51
C GLY A 87 -19.00 5.63 16.97
N GLY A 88 -19.56 6.80 17.25
CA GLY A 88 -19.84 7.28 18.60
C GLY A 88 -20.41 6.16 19.47
N ALA A 89 -19.77 5.95 20.61
CA ALA A 89 -20.31 5.13 21.67
C ALA A 89 -21.74 5.59 21.95
N TYR A 90 -22.73 4.81 21.54
CA TYR A 90 -24.09 4.98 22.01
C TYR A 90 -24.05 4.72 23.51
N LYS A 91 -24.07 5.78 24.31
CA LYS A 91 -24.28 5.67 25.75
C LYS A 91 -25.74 5.31 25.97
N THR A 92 -26.08 4.04 25.88
CA THR A 92 -27.34 3.50 26.42
C THR A 92 -27.26 3.52 27.94
N SER A 93 -27.37 4.70 28.56
CA SER A 93 -27.68 4.81 29.99
C SER A 93 -29.19 4.73 30.18
N MET A 94 -29.72 3.51 30.18
CA MET A 94 -31.10 3.29 30.58
C MET A 94 -31.16 3.38 32.11
N ARG A 95 -31.41 4.58 32.65
CA ARG A 95 -31.77 4.74 34.06
C ARG A 95 -33.14 4.12 34.24
N ARG A 96 -33.24 3.07 35.07
CA ARG A 96 -34.53 2.53 35.51
C ARG A 96 -35.28 3.67 36.21
N SER A 97 -36.42 4.07 35.64
CA SER A 97 -37.43 4.88 36.33
C SER A 97 -38.31 3.94 37.12
N ASP A 98 -37.76 3.37 38.19
CA ASP A 98 -38.58 2.89 39.28
C ASP A 98 -38.21 3.76 40.48
N GLY A 99 -39.11 4.69 40.76
CA GLY A 99 -39.14 5.41 42.01
C GLY A 99 -40.23 4.76 42.86
N ARG A 100 -39.88 4.38 44.09
CA ARG A 100 -40.58 4.76 45.33
C ARG A 100 -39.88 4.14 46.54
#